data_AF-A0A811R186-F1
#
_entry.id   AF-A0A811R186-F1
#
_cell.length_a   1.000
_cell.length_b   1.000
_cell.length_c   1.000
_cell.angle_alpha   90.00
_cell.angle_beta   90.00
_cell.angle_gamma   90.00
#
_symmetry.space_group_name_H-M   'P 1'
#
loop_
_entity.id
_entity.type
_entity.pdbx_description
1 polymer ?
#
loop_
_entity_poly.entity_id
_entity_poly.type
_entity_poly.pdbx_seq_one_letter_code
_entity_poly.pdbx_strand_id
1 'polypeptide(L)'
;MSSQGGFGTGSPKSFRYPRGGDFDLESGSPRKGRKPKNAHLETSIVMRIRYFYEAHPVAVALILLSFGLSVLVLLSVYETRFRAMRSVGAWSSDGREYPFPKLRNLVMVAGHSIYTSSRCGETESENSWFLEPYQKHPGQAATFLAHIKEGVGIAARDEGALLLFSGGETRRDAGPRSEAQSYWAIAESKGWFGEFSAISTFLG
;
A
#
# COMPACT_ATOMS: atom_id res chain seq x y z
N MET A 1 51.27 35.15 -76.50
CA MET A 1 51.12 35.84 -75.20
C MET A 1 49.97 35.14 -74.50
N SER A 2 50.26 34.24 -73.54
CA SER A 2 50.18 34.51 -72.09
C SER A 2 48.73 34.79 -71.67
N SER A 3 48.11 34.15 -70.68
CA SER A 3 48.57 33.25 -69.61
C SER A 3 47.34 32.87 -68.75
N GLN A 4 47.37 31.68 -68.14
CA GLN A 4 46.85 31.31 -66.80
C GLN A 4 45.36 31.56 -66.48
N GLY A 5 44.60 30.57 -66.05
CA GLY A 5 44.65 29.86 -64.75
C GLY A 5 43.17 29.60 -64.37
N GLY A 6 42.75 28.71 -63.47
CA GLY A 6 43.36 27.79 -62.54
C GLY A 6 42.26 26.82 -62.04
N PHE A 7 42.68 25.77 -61.35
CA PHE A 7 41.84 24.71 -60.79
C PHE A 7 40.98 25.17 -59.59
N GLY A 8 39.81 24.54 -59.39
CA GLY A 8 39.08 24.52 -58.10
C GLY A 8 37.57 24.30 -58.24
N THR A 9 37.12 23.05 -58.41
CA THR A 9 36.35 22.24 -57.42
C THR A 9 34.89 22.63 -57.16
N GLY A 10 33.98 21.82 -57.72
CA GLY A 10 32.56 21.72 -57.31
C GLY A 10 31.98 20.36 -57.75
N SER A 11 31.75 19.48 -56.77
CA SER A 11 31.33 18.08 -56.92
C SER A 11 29.98 17.87 -57.65
N PRO A 12 29.88 16.94 -58.63
CA PRO A 12 28.60 16.40 -59.05
C PRO A 12 28.18 15.24 -58.12
N LYS A 13 26.91 15.28 -57.71
CA LYS A 13 26.22 14.29 -56.87
C LYS A 13 26.48 12.86 -57.35
N SER A 14 26.84 11.96 -56.43
CA SER A 14 27.00 10.54 -56.74
C SER A 14 25.66 9.91 -57.13
N PHE A 15 25.57 9.49 -58.39
CA PHE A 15 24.46 8.70 -58.89
C PHE A 15 24.59 7.29 -58.29
N ARG A 16 23.66 6.93 -57.40
CA ARG A 16 23.60 5.58 -56.82
C ARG A 16 23.05 4.63 -57.88
N TYR A 17 23.88 3.72 -58.40
CA TYR A 17 23.41 2.62 -59.23
C TYR A 17 22.54 1.66 -58.39
N PRO A 18 21.35 1.25 -58.85
CA PRO A 18 20.59 0.18 -58.23
C PRO A 18 21.43 -1.11 -58.26
N ARG A 19 21.67 -1.68 -57.08
CA ARG A 19 22.38 -2.95 -56.93
C ARG A 19 21.56 -4.03 -57.63
N GLY A 20 22.17 -4.65 -58.62
CA GLY A 20 21.54 -5.55 -59.59
C GLY A 20 20.64 -6.63 -58.99
N GLY A 21 19.51 -6.79 -59.66
CA GLY A 21 18.50 -7.80 -59.40
C GLY A 21 17.34 -7.60 -60.37
N ASP A 22 17.53 -8.10 -61.58
CA ASP A 22 16.48 -8.44 -62.55
C ASP A 22 15.75 -7.27 -63.23
N PHE A 23 16.46 -6.57 -64.13
CA PHE A 23 15.82 -5.77 -65.18
C PHE A 23 16.05 -6.45 -66.53
N ASP A 24 15.00 -7.09 -67.04
CA ASP A 24 15.01 -7.78 -68.33
C ASP A 24 14.78 -6.74 -69.44
N LEU A 25 15.85 -6.40 -70.18
CA LEU A 25 15.86 -5.27 -71.12
C LEU A 25 14.92 -5.45 -72.32
N GLU A 26 14.42 -6.66 -72.55
CA GLU A 26 13.58 -6.99 -73.71
C GLU A 26 12.08 -6.78 -73.46
N SER A 27 11.62 -6.72 -72.19
CA SER A 27 10.18 -6.66 -71.86
C SER A 27 9.72 -5.45 -71.03
N GLY A 28 10.62 -4.50 -70.74
CA GLY A 28 10.27 -3.16 -70.25
C GLY A 28 9.46 -3.07 -68.95
N SER A 29 9.33 -4.14 -68.16
CA SER A 29 8.50 -4.15 -66.95
C SER A 29 9.24 -4.70 -65.73
N PRO A 30 9.16 -4.03 -64.56
CA PRO A 30 9.85 -4.50 -63.36
C PRO A 30 9.12 -5.70 -62.76
N ARG A 31 9.81 -6.83 -62.59
CA ARG A 31 9.27 -8.00 -61.88
C ARG A 31 9.20 -7.72 -60.38
N LYS A 32 8.00 -7.83 -59.81
CA LYS A 32 7.74 -7.66 -58.38
C LYS A 32 8.32 -8.83 -57.60
N GLY A 33 9.27 -8.56 -56.69
CA GLY A 33 9.90 -9.56 -55.83
C GLY A 33 8.88 -10.40 -55.05
N ARG A 34 9.08 -11.72 -55.07
CA ARG A 34 8.23 -12.71 -54.39
C ARG A 34 8.36 -12.53 -52.87
N LYS A 35 7.26 -12.21 -52.17
CA LYS A 35 7.21 -12.19 -50.69
C LYS A 35 7.38 -13.61 -50.13
N PRO A 36 8.05 -13.80 -48.97
CA PRO A 36 8.18 -15.12 -48.35
C PRO A 36 6.82 -15.62 -47.84
N LYS A 37 6.52 -16.90 -48.10
CA LYS A 37 5.29 -17.58 -47.67
C LYS A 37 5.42 -18.06 -46.21
N ASN A 38 4.92 -17.28 -45.26
CA ASN A 38 4.70 -17.73 -43.86
C ASN A 38 3.30 -18.34 -43.68
N ALA A 39 2.86 -19.24 -44.57
CA ALA A 39 1.50 -19.78 -44.55
C ALA A 39 1.38 -21.25 -44.09
N HIS A 40 2.50 -21.96 -43.91
CA HIS A 40 2.48 -23.41 -43.68
C HIS A 40 2.55 -23.82 -42.19
N LEU A 41 3.09 -22.97 -41.31
CA LEU A 41 3.22 -23.31 -39.88
C LEU A 41 1.90 -23.07 -39.12
N GLU A 42 1.27 -21.91 -39.33
CA GLU A 42 -0.03 -21.53 -38.73
C GLU A 42 -1.17 -22.49 -39.12
N THR A 43 -1.24 -22.90 -40.39
CA THR A 43 -2.29 -23.79 -40.89
C THR A 43 -2.21 -25.19 -40.29
N SER A 44 -1.01 -25.67 -39.99
CA SER A 44 -0.81 -27.00 -39.37
C SER A 44 -1.30 -27.06 -37.92
N ILE A 45 -1.15 -25.98 -37.16
CA ILE A 45 -1.61 -25.87 -35.77
C ILE A 45 -3.12 -25.72 -35.75
N VAL A 46 -3.69 -24.87 -36.60
CA VAL A 46 -5.15 -24.67 -36.72
C VAL A 46 -5.86 -25.95 -37.13
N MET A 47 -5.29 -26.74 -38.06
CA MET A 47 -5.88 -28.03 -38.46
C MET A 47 -5.79 -29.09 -37.38
N ARG A 48 -4.69 -29.13 -36.60
CA ARG A 48 -4.57 -30.04 -35.44
C ARG A 48 -5.56 -29.70 -34.32
N ILE A 49 -5.73 -28.40 -34.07
CA ILE A 49 -6.74 -27.88 -33.16
C ILE A 49 -8.12 -28.32 -33.63
N ARG A 50 -8.53 -28.02 -34.87
CA ARG A 50 -9.83 -28.44 -35.44
C ARG A 50 -10.09 -29.94 -35.33
N TYR A 51 -9.10 -30.77 -35.70
CA TYR A 51 -9.20 -32.22 -35.59
C TYR A 51 -9.44 -32.67 -34.14
N PHE A 52 -8.80 -32.01 -33.17
CA PHE A 52 -8.98 -32.31 -31.75
C PHE A 52 -10.40 -31.93 -31.26
N TYR A 53 -10.95 -30.80 -31.73
CA TYR A 53 -12.32 -30.38 -31.42
C TYR A 53 -13.37 -31.30 -32.08
N GLU A 54 -13.13 -31.77 -33.31
CA GLU A 54 -14.03 -32.71 -34.01
C GLU A 54 -14.00 -34.12 -33.42
N ALA A 55 -12.82 -34.60 -33.01
CA ALA A 55 -12.67 -35.95 -32.49
C ALA A 55 -13.10 -36.11 -31.02
N HIS A 56 -13.02 -35.04 -30.20
CA HIS A 56 -13.25 -35.14 -28.76
C HIS A 56 -14.15 -34.01 -28.23
N PRO A 57 -15.44 -33.94 -28.65
CA PRO A 57 -16.37 -32.90 -28.20
C PRO A 57 -16.56 -32.88 -26.67
N VAL A 58 -16.45 -34.05 -26.03
CA VAL A 58 -16.55 -34.18 -24.57
C VAL A 58 -15.34 -33.54 -23.87
N ALA A 59 -14.12 -33.71 -24.38
CA ALA A 59 -12.92 -33.14 -23.77
C ALA A 59 -12.96 -31.60 -23.80
N VAL A 60 -13.46 -31.03 -24.90
CA VAL A 60 -13.67 -29.59 -25.04
C VAL A 60 -14.70 -29.08 -24.03
N ALA A 61 -15.82 -29.80 -23.87
CA ALA A 61 -16.83 -29.45 -22.88
C ALA A 61 -16.27 -29.46 -21.45
N LEU A 62 -15.41 -30.45 -21.11
CA LEU A 62 -14.75 -30.52 -19.80
C LEU A 62 -13.77 -29.37 -19.56
N ILE A 63 -13.03 -28.94 -20.60
CA ILE A 63 -12.11 -27.80 -20.50
C ILE A 63 -12.90 -26.50 -20.29
N LEU A 64 -13.98 -26.28 -21.05
CA LEU A 64 -14.84 -25.11 -20.88
C LEU A 64 -15.55 -25.10 -19.51
N LEU A 65 -15.98 -26.27 -19.03
CA LEU A 65 -16.61 -26.40 -17.72
C LEU A 65 -15.62 -26.12 -16.58
N SER A 66 -14.37 -26.61 -16.68
CA SER A 66 -13.35 -26.32 -15.67
C SER A 66 -12.93 -24.85 -15.67
N PHE A 67 -12.85 -24.21 -16.84
CA PHE A 67 -12.63 -22.78 -16.96
C PHE A 67 -13.80 -21.95 -16.41
N GLY A 68 -15.04 -22.35 -16.70
CA GLY A 68 -16.23 -21.71 -16.14
C GLY A 68 -16.30 -21.83 -14.63
N LEU A 69 -15.99 -23.01 -14.09
CA LEU A 69 -15.96 -23.25 -12.64
C LEU A 69 -14.87 -22.43 -11.95
N SER A 70 -13.68 -22.30 -12.55
CA SER A 70 -12.59 -21.51 -11.97
C SER A 70 -12.90 -20.02 -11.96
N VAL A 71 -13.50 -19.49 -13.03
CA VAL A 71 -13.99 -18.10 -13.08
C VAL A 71 -15.09 -17.88 -12.03
N LEU A 72 -16.02 -18.83 -11.88
CA LEU A 72 -17.09 -18.74 -10.89
C LEU A 72 -16.55 -18.77 -9.45
N VAL A 73 -15.56 -19.60 -9.16
CA VAL A 73 -14.86 -19.63 -7.86
C VAL A 73 -14.11 -18.32 -7.63
N LEU A 74 -13.40 -17.79 -8.63
CA LEU A 74 -12.68 -16.53 -8.51
C LEU A 74 -13.63 -15.36 -8.26
N LEU A 75 -14.73 -15.28 -9.00
CA LEU A 75 -15.79 -14.28 -8.78
C LEU A 75 -16.43 -14.45 -7.41
N SER A 76 -16.68 -15.68 -6.96
CA SER A 76 -17.21 -15.96 -5.62
C SER A 76 -16.24 -15.50 -4.52
N VAL A 77 -14.95 -15.79 -4.63
CA VAL A 77 -13.95 -15.31 -3.66
C VAL A 77 -13.86 -13.78 -3.71
N TYR A 78 -13.83 -13.19 -4.91
CA TYR A 78 -13.80 -11.74 -5.07
C TYR A 78 -15.03 -11.07 -4.44
N GLU A 79 -16.23 -11.55 -4.77
CA GLU A 79 -17.49 -11.11 -4.17
C GLU A 79 -17.52 -11.35 -2.67
N THR A 80 -17.00 -12.47 -2.16
CA THR A 80 -16.99 -12.75 -0.72
C THR A 80 -16.06 -11.79 0.01
N ARG A 81 -14.88 -11.48 -0.55
CA ARG A 81 -13.94 -10.50 0.02
C ARG A 81 -14.50 -9.09 -0.05
N PHE A 82 -15.11 -8.73 -1.17
CA PHE A 82 -15.73 -7.43 -1.38
C PHE A 82 -17.00 -7.24 -0.55
N ARG A 83 -17.81 -8.29 -0.39
CA ARG A 83 -19.01 -8.32 0.47
C ARG A 83 -18.65 -8.33 1.94
N ALA A 84 -17.56 -8.96 2.36
CA ALA A 84 -17.06 -8.83 3.74
C ALA A 84 -16.59 -7.40 4.03
N MET A 85 -15.86 -6.77 3.09
CA MET A 85 -15.47 -5.37 3.20
C MET A 85 -16.69 -4.42 3.21
N ARG A 86 -17.69 -4.71 2.37
CA ARG A 86 -18.97 -3.99 2.36
C ARG A 86 -19.86 -4.31 3.55
N SER A 87 -19.83 -5.49 4.16
CA SER A 87 -20.64 -5.78 5.36
C SER A 87 -20.07 -5.07 6.57
N VAL A 88 -18.75 -4.97 6.70
CA VAL A 88 -18.10 -4.12 7.71
C VAL A 88 -18.51 -2.64 7.52
N GLY A 89 -18.59 -2.16 6.29
CA GLY A 89 -19.10 -0.81 5.97
C GLY A 89 -20.61 -0.64 6.13
N ALA A 90 -21.42 -1.66 5.81
CA ALA A 90 -22.88 -1.60 5.85
C ALA A 90 -23.44 -1.76 7.27
N TRP A 91 -22.77 -2.53 8.14
CA TRP A 91 -23.05 -2.55 9.58
C TRP A 91 -22.73 -1.21 10.26
N SER A 92 -21.90 -0.38 9.62
CA SER A 92 -21.59 0.98 10.07
C SER A 92 -22.64 2.01 9.62
N SER A 93 -23.60 1.64 8.74
CA SER A 93 -24.55 2.58 8.13
C SER A 93 -26.01 2.32 8.50
N ASP A 94 -26.31 1.31 9.33
CA ASP A 94 -27.66 1.04 9.83
C ASP A 94 -27.88 1.76 11.16
N GLY A 95 -28.29 3.03 11.12
CA GLY A 95 -29.01 3.71 12.20
C GLY A 95 -28.41 3.75 13.62
N ARG A 96 -27.15 3.33 13.82
CA ARG A 96 -26.48 3.41 15.13
C ARG A 96 -26.08 4.86 15.36
N GLU A 97 -26.91 5.57 16.11
CA GLU A 97 -26.49 6.78 16.81
C GLU A 97 -25.24 6.42 17.64
N TYR A 98 -24.07 6.78 17.14
CA TYR A 98 -22.82 6.53 17.86
C TYR A 98 -22.89 7.29 19.19
N PRO A 99 -22.46 6.70 20.31
CA PRO A 99 -22.58 7.32 21.63
C PRO A 99 -21.85 8.67 21.72
N PHE A 100 -20.96 8.95 20.77
CA PHE A 100 -20.21 10.19 20.68
C PHE A 100 -20.25 10.75 19.24
N PRO A 101 -21.38 11.30 18.78
CA PRO A 101 -21.54 11.76 17.39
C PRO A 101 -20.74 13.04 17.10
N LYS A 102 -20.28 13.72 18.15
CA LYS A 102 -19.47 14.95 18.06
C LYS A 102 -17.96 14.68 17.96
N LEU A 103 -17.50 13.47 18.31
CA LEU A 103 -16.08 13.14 18.27
C LEU A 103 -15.67 12.85 16.83
N ARG A 104 -14.62 13.54 16.37
CA ARG A 104 -14.09 13.47 15.00
C ARG A 104 -12.62 13.12 14.96
N ASN A 105 -11.90 13.41 16.03
CA ASN A 105 -10.46 13.25 16.12
C ASN A 105 -10.12 12.19 17.17
N LEU A 106 -9.09 11.39 16.92
CA LEU A 106 -8.60 10.38 17.85
C LEU A 106 -7.16 10.73 18.23
N VAL A 107 -6.93 10.95 19.52
CA VAL A 107 -5.60 11.13 20.09
C VAL A 107 -5.22 9.81 20.76
N MET A 108 -4.32 9.07 20.13
CA MET A 108 -3.88 7.77 20.62
C MET A 108 -2.50 7.88 21.27
N VAL A 109 -2.38 7.40 22.50
CA VAL A 109 -1.12 7.30 23.23
C VAL A 109 -0.72 5.83 23.29
N ALA A 110 0.45 5.50 22.74
CA ALA A 110 0.94 4.13 22.70
C ALA A 110 1.72 3.79 23.97
N GLY A 111 1.27 2.73 24.65
CA GLY A 111 1.96 2.12 25.77
C GLY A 111 3.26 1.46 25.30
N HIS A 112 4.30 1.60 26.11
CA HIS A 112 5.61 0.99 25.87
C HIS A 112 6.21 0.35 27.12
N SER A 113 5.62 0.59 28.29
CA SER A 113 6.05 0.06 29.58
C SER A 113 4.89 0.18 30.58
N ILE A 114 4.97 -0.59 31.67
CA ILE A 114 3.93 -0.62 32.70
C ILE A 114 4.47 0.08 33.93
N TYR A 115 3.71 1.03 34.49
CA TYR A 115 4.01 1.61 35.79
C TYR A 115 3.63 0.64 36.92
N THR A 116 4.64 0.18 37.67
CA THR A 116 4.53 -0.88 38.68
C THR A 116 4.73 -0.39 40.11
N SER A 117 5.23 0.84 40.32
CA SER A 117 5.48 1.33 41.67
C SER A 117 4.18 1.45 42.49
N SER A 118 4.25 0.92 43.72
CA SER A 118 3.18 1.01 44.72
C SER A 118 3.15 2.37 45.43
N ARG A 119 4.20 3.18 45.30
CA ARG A 119 4.26 4.53 45.88
C ARG A 119 3.81 5.56 44.85
N CYS A 120 2.74 6.28 45.18
CA CYS A 120 2.35 7.48 44.44
C CYS A 120 3.43 8.56 44.66
N GLY A 121 4.31 8.78 43.68
CA GLY A 121 5.29 9.88 43.75
C GLY A 121 6.58 9.68 42.95
N GLU A 122 7.02 8.43 42.75
CA GLU A 122 8.30 8.15 42.08
C GLU A 122 8.13 7.83 40.59
N THR A 123 7.19 8.50 39.92
CA THR A 123 6.89 8.25 38.49
C THR A 123 8.06 8.54 37.55
N GLU A 124 9.00 9.38 37.98
CA GLU A 124 10.18 9.76 37.18
C GLU A 124 11.34 8.78 37.33
N SER A 125 11.31 7.90 38.34
CA SER A 125 12.34 6.88 38.52
C SER A 125 12.11 5.71 37.58
N GLU A 126 13.14 5.29 36.86
CA GLU A 126 13.13 4.09 36.01
C GLU A 126 12.78 2.82 36.79
N ASN A 127 13.05 2.78 38.11
CA ASN A 127 12.73 1.64 38.98
C ASN A 127 11.23 1.47 39.21
N SER A 128 10.45 2.52 38.95
CA SER A 128 8.98 2.50 39.06
C SER A 128 8.28 1.96 37.82
N TRP A 129 9.05 1.66 36.77
CA TRP A 129 8.57 1.17 35.50
C TRP A 129 9.10 -0.24 35.26
N PHE A 130 8.25 -1.08 34.69
CA PHE A 130 8.69 -2.35 34.14
C PHE A 130 9.36 -2.10 32.79
N LEU A 131 10.70 -2.06 32.81
CA LEU A 131 11.54 -1.80 31.63
C LEU A 131 12.31 -3.07 31.22
N GLU A 132 12.28 -3.39 29.93
CA GLU A 132 13.17 -4.40 29.36
C GLU A 132 14.64 -3.95 29.38
N PRO A 133 15.60 -4.88 29.29
CA PRO A 133 17.03 -4.55 29.30
C PRO A 133 17.43 -3.47 28.28
N TYR A 134 16.81 -3.44 27.10
CA TYR A 134 17.06 -2.42 26.07
C TYR A 134 16.31 -1.09 26.33
N GLN A 135 15.33 -1.07 27.24
CA GLN A 135 14.61 0.13 27.66
C GLN A 135 15.23 0.76 28.91
N LYS A 136 16.24 0.12 29.52
CA LYS A 136 16.96 0.63 30.70
C LYS A 136 18.00 1.67 30.28
N HIS A 137 17.50 2.84 29.90
CA HIS A 137 18.30 4.03 29.63
C HIS A 137 17.84 5.18 30.52
N PRO A 138 18.76 6.00 31.04
CA PRO A 138 18.40 7.17 31.83
C PRO A 138 17.43 8.08 31.05
N GLY A 139 16.31 8.48 31.67
CA GLY A 139 15.31 9.38 31.07
C GLY A 139 14.18 8.69 30.29
N GLN A 140 14.16 7.36 30.21
CA GLN A 140 13.06 6.62 29.59
C GLN A 140 11.72 6.84 30.33
N ALA A 141 11.75 6.78 31.67
CA ALA A 141 10.59 7.09 32.51
C ALA A 141 10.02 8.49 32.23
N ALA A 142 10.89 9.49 32.12
CA ALA A 142 10.51 10.87 31.77
C ALA A 142 9.88 10.96 30.37
N THR A 143 10.34 10.13 29.42
CA THR A 143 9.79 10.09 28.07
C THR A 143 8.35 9.54 28.05
N PHE A 144 8.07 8.49 28.82
CA PHE A 144 6.70 7.98 28.96
C PHE A 144 5.78 9.01 29.61
N LEU A 145 6.24 9.70 30.65
CA LEU A 145 5.47 10.78 31.27
C LEU A 145 5.18 11.93 30.31
N ALA A 146 6.17 12.34 29.52
CA ALA A 146 5.97 13.35 28.49
C ALA A 146 4.95 12.89 27.43
N HIS A 147 5.01 11.63 27.02
CA HIS A 147 4.08 11.07 26.05
C HIS A 147 2.63 11.07 26.56
N ILE A 148 2.42 10.66 27.81
CA ILE A 148 1.09 10.71 28.47
C ILE A 148 0.62 12.16 28.57
N LYS A 149 1.46 13.07 29.07
CA LYS A 149 1.11 14.47 29.30
C LYS A 149 0.72 15.17 28.00
N GLU A 150 1.51 14.98 26.93
CA GLU A 150 1.22 15.60 25.64
C GLU A 150 -0.05 15.05 25.02
N GLY A 151 -0.28 13.72 25.09
CA GLY A 151 -1.52 13.12 24.61
C GLY A 151 -2.76 13.68 25.30
N VAL A 152 -2.72 13.79 26.64
CA VAL A 152 -3.79 14.42 27.42
C VAL A 152 -3.96 15.89 27.01
N GLY A 153 -2.87 16.64 26.87
CA GLY A 153 -2.90 18.05 26.49
C GLY A 153 -3.42 18.31 25.07
N ILE A 154 -3.15 17.42 24.11
CA ILE A 154 -3.73 17.50 22.76
C ILE A 154 -5.24 17.23 22.81
N ALA A 155 -5.66 16.15 23.49
CA ALA A 155 -7.08 15.81 23.59
C ALA A 155 -7.88 16.88 24.35
N ALA A 156 -7.30 17.49 25.38
CA ALA A 156 -7.99 18.52 26.16
C ALA A 156 -8.16 19.86 25.42
N ARG A 157 -7.38 20.11 24.35
CA ARG A 157 -7.50 21.30 23.50
C ARG A 157 -8.57 21.16 22.41
N ASP A 158 -9.09 19.95 22.20
CA ASP A 158 -10.05 19.65 21.14
C ASP A 158 -11.28 18.93 21.72
N GLU A 159 -12.40 19.65 21.83
CA GLU A 159 -13.67 19.11 22.32
C GLU A 159 -14.23 17.98 21.44
N GLY A 160 -13.76 17.86 20.20
CA GLY A 160 -14.07 16.77 19.28
C GLY A 160 -13.06 15.61 19.32
N ALA A 161 -12.07 15.63 20.22
CA ALA A 161 -11.07 14.59 20.33
C ALA A 161 -11.44 13.52 21.38
N LEU A 162 -11.22 12.26 21.00
CA LEU A 162 -11.21 11.13 21.92
C LEU A 162 -9.76 10.80 22.32
N LEU A 163 -9.46 10.80 23.61
CA LEU A 163 -8.19 10.28 24.11
C LEU A 163 -8.27 8.75 24.26
N LEU A 164 -7.32 8.04 23.67
CA LEU A 164 -7.17 6.59 23.78
C LEU A 164 -5.77 6.24 24.26
N PHE A 165 -5.66 5.75 25.50
CA PHE A 165 -4.48 5.02 25.94
C PHE A 165 -4.56 3.60 25.40
N SER A 166 -3.55 3.21 24.62
CA SER A 166 -3.45 1.90 24.01
C SER A 166 -2.29 1.12 24.62
N GLY A 167 -2.45 -0.18 24.81
CA GLY A 167 -1.42 -1.02 25.42
C GLY A 167 -2.04 -2.11 26.28
N GLY A 168 -1.65 -3.35 26.01
CA GLY A 168 -2.19 -4.55 26.64
C GLY A 168 -1.48 -4.93 27.94
N GLU A 169 -1.90 -6.05 28.52
CA GLU A 169 -1.11 -6.77 29.51
C GLU A 169 -0.05 -7.58 28.75
N THR A 170 1.06 -6.92 28.44
CA THR A 170 2.09 -7.48 27.55
C THR A 170 3.06 -8.39 28.30
N ARG A 171 3.04 -8.40 29.64
CA ARG A 171 4.08 -9.04 30.47
C ARG A 171 3.50 -9.68 31.73
N ARG A 172 3.63 -11.00 31.82
CA ARG A 172 3.22 -11.77 33.00
C ARG A 172 3.92 -11.31 34.29
N ASP A 173 5.15 -10.83 34.17
CA ASP A 173 5.98 -10.42 35.31
C ASP A 173 5.69 -8.99 35.82
N ALA A 174 4.91 -8.19 35.07
CA ALA A 174 4.53 -6.83 35.45
C ALA A 174 3.24 -6.76 36.30
N GLY A 175 2.61 -7.91 36.54
CA GLY A 175 1.32 -8.01 37.22
C GLY A 175 0.12 -7.82 36.30
N PRO A 176 -1.13 -7.88 36.83
CA PRO A 176 -2.36 -7.90 36.04
C PRO A 176 -2.75 -6.52 35.46
N ARG A 177 -1.80 -5.60 35.35
CA ARG A 177 -2.05 -4.21 34.92
C ARG A 177 -1.60 -4.05 33.47
N SER A 178 -2.49 -3.53 32.62
CA SER A 178 -2.10 -3.17 31.26
C SER A 178 -1.31 -1.86 31.21
N GLU A 179 -0.53 -1.69 30.15
CA GLU A 179 0.17 -0.43 29.88
C GLU A 179 -0.81 0.75 29.85
N ALA A 180 -1.94 0.60 29.15
CA ALA A 180 -2.97 1.63 29.05
C ALA A 180 -3.56 2.02 30.41
N GLN A 181 -3.87 1.04 31.27
CA GLN A 181 -4.35 1.29 32.63
C GLN A 181 -3.32 2.04 33.47
N SER A 182 -2.04 1.69 33.32
CA SER A 182 -0.97 2.35 34.04
C SER A 182 -0.80 3.81 33.62
N TYR A 183 -0.96 4.12 32.34
CA TYR A 183 -0.88 5.47 31.79
C TYR A 183 -2.06 6.33 32.25
N TRP A 184 -3.28 5.76 32.24
CA TRP A 184 -4.46 6.41 32.79
C TRP A 184 -4.27 6.76 34.27
N ALA A 185 -3.84 5.79 35.09
CA ALA A 185 -3.66 5.99 36.53
C ALA A 185 -2.62 7.08 36.84
N ILE A 186 -1.56 7.18 36.03
CA ILE A 186 -0.59 8.28 36.14
C ILE A 186 -1.28 9.62 35.84
N ALA A 187 -1.95 9.75 34.69
CA ALA A 187 -2.62 10.99 34.30
C ALA A 187 -3.64 11.46 35.35
N GLU A 188 -4.38 10.51 35.93
CA GLU A 188 -5.32 10.75 37.04
C GLU A 188 -4.59 11.21 38.31
N SER A 189 -3.57 10.47 38.74
CA SER A 189 -2.80 10.82 39.95
C SER A 189 -2.08 12.17 39.87
N LYS A 190 -1.73 12.61 38.65
CA LYS A 190 -1.11 13.90 38.37
C LYS A 190 -2.13 15.02 38.14
N GLY A 191 -3.42 14.70 38.08
CA GLY A 191 -4.49 15.67 37.85
C GLY A 191 -4.49 16.28 36.44
N TRP A 192 -3.92 15.60 35.44
CA TRP A 192 -3.81 16.15 34.08
C TRP A 192 -5.15 16.22 33.35
N PHE A 193 -6.14 15.45 33.80
CA PHE A 193 -7.51 15.57 33.29
C PHE A 193 -8.14 16.87 33.80
N GLY A 194 -8.53 17.76 32.88
CA GLY A 194 -9.20 19.02 33.20
C GLY A 194 -8.28 20.22 33.47
N GLU A 195 -6.99 20.02 33.71
CA GLU A 195 -6.00 21.10 33.93
C GLU A 195 -5.96 22.09 32.74
N PHE A 196 -6.03 21.57 31.52
CA PHE A 196 -5.95 22.37 30.30
C PHE A 196 -7.23 23.16 29.97
N SER A 197 -8.39 22.75 30.52
CA SER A 197 -9.66 23.49 30.37
C SER A 197 -9.68 24.75 31.26
N ALA A 198 -9.11 24.65 32.47
CA ALA A 198 -8.95 25.79 33.36
C ALA A 198 -7.97 26.83 32.80
N ILE A 199 -6.83 26.40 32.26
CA ILE A 199 -5.83 27.31 31.69
C ILE A 199 -6.36 28.05 30.46
N SER A 200 -7.17 27.40 29.62
CA SER A 200 -7.83 28.05 28.47
C SER A 200 -8.87 29.08 28.90
N THR A 201 -9.60 28.82 30.00
CA THR A 201 -10.63 29.74 30.52
C THR A 201 -10.02 31.00 31.17
N PHE A 202 -8.81 30.93 31.71
CA PHE A 202 -8.12 32.08 32.31
C PHE A 202 -7.38 32.97 31.28
N LEU A 203 -7.31 32.56 30.02
CA LEU A 203 -6.64 33.29 28.93
C LEU A 203 -7.59 33.75 27.80
N GLY A 204 -8.90 33.64 28.02
CA GLY A 204 -9.95 34.11 27.12
C GLY A 204 -10.44 35.52 27.44
#